data_AF-A0A0D2L3F3-F1
#
_entry.id   AF-A0A0D2L3F3-F1
#
_cell.length_a   1.000
_cell.length_b   1.000
_cell.length_c   1.000
_cell.angle_alpha   90.00
_cell.angle_beta   90.00
_cell.angle_gamma   90.00
#
_symmetry.space_group_name_H-M   'P 1'
#
loop_
_entity.id
_entity.type
_entity.pdbx_description
1 polymer ?
#
loop_
_entity_poly.entity_id
_entity_poly.type
_entity_poly.pdbx_seq_one_letter_code
_entity_poly.pdbx_strand_id
1 'polypeptide(L)'
;MSTEILEATAYNNLLDVDTATQLFTNRDEIFGKLGPVFQQYGNNKFGVCLVHRHCLLEEGERMVAKGNVSQPETNGPTYPERWLATGEAYEFSHEETSLPSEELLSNFRRIIGDIKVLGLCYVRNEEKDVVVLERTEAEVTSPRSSPPTLLYGMQSRRLGIQDW
;
A
#
# COMPACT_ATOMS: atom_id res chain seq x y z
N MET A 1 15.66 -11.13 7.40
CA MET A 1 14.67 -10.90 8.47
C MET A 1 13.39 -11.59 8.04
N SER A 2 12.72 -12.28 8.94
CA SER A 2 11.37 -12.81 8.70
C SER A 2 10.40 -11.63 8.63
N THR A 3 9.62 -11.54 7.55
CA THR A 3 8.59 -10.50 7.43
C THR A 3 7.43 -10.87 8.36
N GLU A 4 7.12 -9.98 9.30
CA GLU A 4 5.93 -10.11 10.13
C GLU A 4 4.69 -9.80 9.29
N ILE A 5 3.60 -10.54 9.52
CA ILE A 5 2.36 -10.45 8.77
C ILE A 5 1.29 -9.90 9.69
N LEU A 6 0.53 -8.93 9.19
CA LEU A 6 -0.61 -8.38 9.89
C LEU A 6 -1.76 -9.39 9.85
N GLU A 7 -2.13 -9.92 11.01
CA GLU A 7 -3.23 -10.87 11.14
C GLU A 7 -4.60 -10.26 10.81
N ALA A 8 -5.55 -11.09 10.37
CA ALA A 8 -6.88 -10.66 9.94
C ALA A 8 -7.59 -9.73 10.95
N THR A 9 -7.53 -10.04 12.25
CA THR A 9 -8.10 -9.20 13.31
C THR A 9 -7.49 -7.80 13.35
N ALA A 10 -6.17 -7.70 13.16
CA ALA A 10 -5.47 -6.41 13.13
C ALA A 10 -5.73 -5.66 11.81
N TYR A 11 -5.76 -6.36 10.68
CA TYR A 11 -6.16 -5.81 9.39
C TYR A 11 -7.57 -5.19 9.44
N ASN A 12 -8.53 -5.87 10.05
CA ASN A 12 -9.90 -5.39 10.18
C ASN A 12 -10.02 -4.09 11.00
N ASN A 13 -9.02 -3.76 11.82
CA ASN A 13 -8.94 -2.50 12.57
C ASN A 13 -8.34 -1.33 11.77
N LEU A 14 -7.78 -1.57 10.58
CA LEU A 14 -7.35 -0.49 9.69
C LEU A 14 -8.56 0.38 9.28
N LEU A 15 -8.32 1.66 9.03
CA LEU A 15 -9.36 2.60 8.63
C LEU A 15 -9.94 2.24 7.26
N ASP A 16 -11.15 2.70 6.95
CA ASP A 16 -11.62 2.75 5.55
C ASP A 16 -10.87 3.81 4.74
N VAL A 17 -10.94 3.67 3.41
CA VAL A 17 -10.22 4.53 2.46
C VAL A 17 -10.59 6.01 2.60
N ASP A 18 -11.85 6.33 2.87
CA ASP A 18 -12.34 7.71 2.98
C ASP A 18 -11.77 8.39 4.22
N THR A 19 -11.83 7.69 5.36
CA THR A 19 -11.28 8.18 6.63
C THR A 19 -9.76 8.34 6.53
N ALA A 20 -9.06 7.35 5.97
CA ALA A 20 -7.61 7.43 5.77
C ALA A 20 -7.22 8.62 4.86
N THR A 21 -7.99 8.84 3.79
CA THR A 21 -7.79 9.94 2.83
C THR A 21 -7.94 11.30 3.51
N GLN A 22 -8.94 11.46 4.37
CA GLN A 22 -9.19 12.69 5.11
C GLN A 22 -8.10 13.00 6.13
N LEU A 23 -7.51 11.98 6.75
CA LEU A 23 -6.43 12.15 7.73
C LEU A 23 -5.09 12.53 7.09
N PHE A 24 -4.86 12.19 5.82
CA PHE A 24 -3.63 12.54 5.11
C PHE A 24 -3.70 13.94 4.48
N THR A 25 -3.47 14.97 5.29
CA THR A 25 -3.68 16.38 4.93
C THR A 25 -2.45 17.10 4.37
N ASN A 26 -1.23 16.69 4.74
CA ASN A 26 0.04 17.36 4.38
C ASN A 26 0.78 16.66 3.22
N ARG A 27 0.03 16.29 2.17
CA ARG A 27 0.50 15.38 1.10
C ARG A 27 1.75 15.87 0.39
N ASP A 28 1.72 17.11 -0.10
CA ASP A 28 2.80 17.65 -0.93
C ASP A 28 4.13 17.74 -0.17
N GLU A 29 4.07 18.16 1.09
CA GLU A 29 5.24 18.23 1.96
C GLU A 29 5.84 16.84 2.21
N ILE A 30 5.00 15.86 2.53
CA ILE A 30 5.46 14.48 2.78
C ILE A 30 6.02 13.85 1.51
N PHE A 31 5.36 14.01 0.37
CA PHE A 31 5.83 13.48 -0.90
C PHE A 31 7.15 14.12 -1.34
N GLY A 32 7.31 15.43 -1.16
CA GLY A 32 8.58 16.12 -1.43
C GLY A 32 9.75 15.56 -0.62
N LYS A 33 9.51 15.09 0.61
CA LYS A 33 10.52 14.45 1.47
C LYS A 33 10.76 12.99 1.12
N LEU A 34 9.71 12.24 0.75
CA LEU A 34 9.78 10.80 0.47
C LEU A 34 10.44 10.48 -0.88
N GLY A 35 10.28 11.34 -1.89
CA GLY A 35 10.85 11.12 -3.22
C GLY A 35 12.35 10.76 -3.21
N PRO A 36 13.22 11.58 -2.58
CA PRO A 36 14.64 11.29 -2.46
C PRO A 36 14.95 9.97 -1.74
N VAL A 37 14.15 9.59 -0.73
CA VAL A 37 14.32 8.33 0.00
C VAL A 37 14.05 7.13 -0.89
N PHE A 38 12.99 7.16 -1.71
CA PHE A 38 12.69 6.06 -2.63
C PHE A 38 13.71 5.94 -3.77
N GLN A 39 14.27 7.05 -4.23
CA GLN A 39 15.36 7.04 -5.20
C GLN A 39 16.63 6.43 -4.61
N GLN A 40 17.03 6.87 -3.42
CA GLN A 40 18.29 6.48 -2.80
C GLN A 40 18.28 5.05 -2.22
N TYR A 41 17.19 4.67 -1.54
CA TYR A 41 17.14 3.43 -0.77
C TYR A 41 16.19 2.39 -1.37
N GLY A 42 15.21 2.84 -2.16
CA GLY A 42 14.26 1.97 -2.82
C GLY A 42 14.65 1.55 -4.23
N ASN A 43 15.67 2.19 -4.84
CA ASN A 43 15.97 2.07 -6.28
C ASN A 43 14.72 2.26 -7.16
N ASN A 44 13.78 3.12 -6.73
CA ASN A 44 12.45 3.31 -7.33
C ASN A 44 11.56 2.05 -7.38
N LYS A 45 11.88 0.98 -6.63
CA LYS A 45 11.05 -0.23 -6.49
C LYS A 45 9.98 -0.11 -5.40
N PHE A 46 9.99 1.00 -4.66
CA PHE A 46 9.08 1.24 -3.56
C PHE A 46 8.45 2.61 -3.69
N GLY A 47 7.21 2.70 -3.24
CA GLY A 47 6.44 3.93 -3.14
C GLY A 47 5.76 4.04 -1.78
N VAL A 48 4.91 5.06 -1.67
CA VAL A 48 4.07 5.30 -0.50
C VAL A 48 2.62 4.98 -0.85
N CYS A 49 1.93 4.29 0.05
CA CYS A 49 0.51 4.02 -0.07
C CYS A 49 -0.26 4.51 1.15
N LEU A 50 -1.57 4.67 0.96
CA LEU A 50 -2.50 4.92 2.03
C LEU A 50 -2.85 3.60 2.71
N VAL A 51 -2.63 3.48 4.02
CA VAL A 51 -2.98 2.29 4.79
C VAL A 51 -4.48 2.33 5.10
N HIS A 52 -5.21 1.35 4.59
CA HIS A 52 -6.64 1.19 4.82
C HIS A 52 -7.04 -0.28 4.61
N ARG A 53 -8.23 -0.65 5.11
CA ARG A 53 -8.86 -1.93 4.78
C ARG A 53 -9.74 -1.80 3.54
N HIS A 54 -9.76 -2.86 2.75
CA HIS A 54 -10.62 -3.03 1.58
C HIS A 54 -11.95 -3.68 1.93
N CYS A 55 -11.90 -4.71 2.76
CA CYS A 55 -13.05 -5.44 3.28
C CYS A 55 -12.72 -6.04 4.64
N LEU A 56 -13.61 -6.84 5.19
CA LEU A 56 -13.30 -7.66 6.36
C LEU A 56 -12.67 -8.98 5.91
N LEU A 57 -11.63 -9.42 6.62
CA LEU A 57 -11.00 -10.72 6.46
C LEU A 57 -11.49 -11.69 7.53
N GLU A 58 -11.69 -12.94 7.13
CA GLU A 58 -11.83 -14.08 8.04
C GLU A 58 -10.45 -14.56 8.54
N GLU A 59 -10.45 -15.39 9.57
CA GLU A 59 -9.21 -15.95 10.11
C GLU A 59 -8.47 -16.79 9.05
N GLY A 60 -7.18 -16.51 8.85
CA GLY A 60 -6.36 -17.18 7.84
C GLY A 60 -6.50 -16.61 6.42
N GLU A 61 -7.40 -15.66 6.18
CA GLU A 61 -7.45 -14.91 4.93
C GLU A 61 -6.41 -13.79 4.88
N ARG A 62 -6.03 -13.44 3.66
CA ARG A 62 -5.16 -12.29 3.37
C ARG A 62 -5.72 -11.54 2.17
N MET A 63 -5.52 -10.23 2.14
CA MET A 63 -5.77 -9.47 0.92
C MET A 63 -4.68 -9.73 -0.11
N VAL A 64 -5.07 -10.23 -1.26
CA VAL A 64 -4.17 -10.57 -2.36
C VAL A 64 -4.55 -9.79 -3.61
N ALA A 65 -3.58 -9.06 -4.17
CA ALA A 65 -3.70 -8.33 -5.41
C ALA A 65 -3.21 -9.17 -6.60
N LYS A 66 -4.02 -9.15 -7.67
CA LYS A 66 -3.73 -9.75 -8.97
C LYS A 66 -4.11 -8.76 -10.07
N GLY A 67 -3.10 -8.05 -10.58
CA GLY A 67 -3.33 -6.94 -11.51
C GLY A 67 -4.15 -5.83 -10.84
N ASN A 68 -5.29 -5.49 -11.42
CA ASN A 68 -6.16 -4.43 -10.89
C ASN A 68 -7.24 -4.95 -9.93
N VAL A 69 -7.17 -6.21 -9.48
CA VAL A 69 -8.13 -6.79 -8.56
C VAL A 69 -7.45 -7.11 -7.25
N SER A 70 -8.02 -6.68 -6.13
CA SER A 70 -7.62 -7.12 -4.79
C SER A 70 -8.80 -7.80 -4.10
N GLN A 71 -8.56 -8.99 -3.52
CA GLN A 71 -9.60 -9.79 -2.87
C GLN A 71 -9.02 -10.64 -1.73
N PRO A 72 -9.86 -11.05 -0.75
CA PRO A 72 -9.46 -12.04 0.24
C PRO A 72 -9.14 -13.39 -0.39
N GLU A 73 -8.06 -14.02 0.04
CA GLU A 73 -7.72 -15.40 -0.29
C GLU A 73 -7.24 -16.16 0.95
N THR A 74 -7.79 -17.36 1.17
CA THR A 74 -7.26 -18.33 2.13
C THR A 74 -6.14 -19.14 1.49
N ASN A 75 -5.03 -19.36 2.19
CA ASN A 75 -3.85 -20.06 1.66
C ASN A 75 -3.28 -19.45 0.36
N GLY A 76 -3.53 -18.15 0.15
CA GLY A 76 -2.99 -17.40 -0.97
C GLY A 76 -1.46 -17.26 -0.91
N PRO A 77 -0.85 -16.75 -1.99
CA PRO A 77 0.58 -16.48 -2.09
C PRO A 77 1.03 -15.52 -0.97
N THR A 78 2.32 -15.61 -0.62
CA THR A 78 2.86 -14.90 0.55
C THR A 78 3.85 -13.80 0.18
N TYR A 79 3.92 -13.38 -1.08
CA TYR A 79 4.82 -12.30 -1.49
C TYR A 79 4.23 -10.96 -1.06
N PRO A 80 4.80 -10.27 -0.06
CA PRO A 80 4.21 -9.06 0.46
C PRO A 80 4.32 -7.93 -0.56
N GLU A 81 3.24 -7.20 -0.79
CA GLU A 81 3.23 -6.07 -1.72
C GLU A 81 3.10 -4.73 -0.98
N ARG A 82 2.55 -4.75 0.24
CA ARG A 82 2.41 -3.55 1.08
C ARG A 82 2.74 -3.81 2.52
N TRP A 83 3.29 -2.79 3.16
CA TRP A 83 3.75 -2.82 4.53
C TRP A 83 3.28 -1.60 5.31
N LEU A 84 2.92 -1.82 6.58
CA LEU A 84 2.79 -0.76 7.55
C LEU A 84 4.15 -0.08 7.78
N ALA A 85 4.14 1.11 8.37
CA ALA A 85 5.37 1.83 8.74
C ALA A 85 6.28 1.04 9.70
N THR A 86 5.70 0.10 10.45
CA THR A 86 6.38 -0.85 11.35
C THR A 86 7.13 -1.96 10.60
N GLY A 87 6.79 -2.21 9.33
CA GLY A 87 7.35 -3.28 8.51
C GLY A 87 6.45 -4.52 8.39
N GLU A 88 5.31 -4.54 9.09
CA GLU A 88 4.32 -5.63 8.99
C GLU A 88 3.63 -5.61 7.62
N ALA A 89 3.63 -6.76 6.94
CA ALA A 89 2.96 -6.94 5.66
C ALA A 89 1.44 -7.06 5.83
N TYR A 90 0.65 -6.34 5.05
CA TYR A 90 -0.82 -6.37 5.15
C TYR A 90 -1.56 -6.64 3.84
N GLU A 91 -0.88 -6.55 2.70
CA GLU A 91 -1.37 -7.00 1.39
C GLU A 91 -0.28 -7.74 0.63
N PHE A 92 -0.71 -8.67 -0.23
CA PHE A 92 0.14 -9.66 -0.86
C PHE A 92 -0.14 -9.77 -2.35
N SER A 93 0.75 -10.44 -3.08
CA SER A 93 0.61 -10.72 -4.50
C SER A 93 1.02 -12.15 -4.83
N HIS A 94 0.53 -12.66 -5.97
CA HIS A 94 0.95 -13.94 -6.56
C HIS A 94 2.34 -13.87 -7.17
N GLU A 95 2.81 -12.67 -7.49
CA GLU A 95 4.11 -12.45 -8.10
C GLU A 95 5.13 -12.00 -7.06
N GLU A 96 6.35 -12.51 -7.18
CA GLU A 96 7.46 -12.17 -6.28
C GLU A 96 7.71 -10.66 -6.19
N THR A 97 7.99 -10.20 -4.98
CA THR A 97 8.26 -8.80 -4.65
C THR A 97 9.59 -8.68 -3.92
N SER A 98 10.20 -7.49 -3.97
CA SER A 98 11.35 -7.20 -3.11
C SER A 98 10.87 -6.73 -1.75
N LEU A 99 11.50 -7.20 -0.67
CA LEU A 99 11.25 -6.69 0.68
C LEU A 99 11.90 -5.32 0.88
N PRO A 100 11.25 -4.38 1.59
CA PRO A 100 11.88 -3.11 1.93
C PRO A 100 13.08 -3.37 2.87
N SER A 101 14.15 -2.61 2.68
CA SER A 101 15.28 -2.65 3.59
C SER A 101 14.96 -1.93 4.91
N GLU A 102 15.64 -2.31 5.99
CA GLU A 102 15.51 -1.59 7.28
C GLU A 102 15.87 -0.11 7.17
N GLU A 103 16.84 0.22 6.31
CA GLU A 103 17.24 1.61 6.09
C GLU A 103 16.13 2.41 5.40
N LEU A 104 15.43 1.79 4.43
CA LEU A 104 14.25 2.38 3.80
C LEU A 104 13.14 2.59 4.82
N LEU A 105 12.80 1.57 5.61
CA LEU A 105 11.77 1.66 6.66
C LEU A 105 12.11 2.70 7.73
N SER A 106 13.36 2.77 8.16
CA SER A 106 13.84 3.76 9.14
C SER A 106 13.71 5.19 8.61
N ASN A 107 14.15 5.45 7.37
CA ASN A 107 14.03 6.77 6.76
C ASN A 107 12.57 7.15 6.47
N PHE A 108 11.76 6.18 6.03
CA PHE A 108 10.33 6.37 5.84
C PHE A 108 9.65 6.81 7.14
N ARG A 109 9.84 6.06 8.24
CA ARG A 109 9.30 6.38 9.57
C ARG A 109 9.71 7.77 10.05
N ARG A 110 10.98 8.13 9.85
CA ARG A 110 11.50 9.46 10.23
C ARG A 110 10.78 10.60 9.50
N ILE A 111 10.37 10.38 8.25
CA ILE A 111 9.68 11.40 7.44
C ILE A 111 8.20 11.49 7.80
N ILE A 112 7.50 10.36 7.90
CA ILE A 112 6.06 10.34 8.16
C ILE A 112 5.73 10.68 9.62
N GLY A 113 6.67 10.50 10.55
CA GLY A 113 6.49 10.79 11.96
C GLY A 113 5.28 10.02 12.54
N ASP A 114 4.31 10.77 13.05
CA ASP A 114 3.11 10.21 13.69
C ASP A 114 1.96 9.92 12.73
N ILE A 115 2.12 10.15 11.42
CA ILE A 115 1.08 9.87 10.42
C ILE A 115 0.86 8.35 10.34
N LYS A 116 -0.28 7.87 10.84
CA LYS A 116 -0.61 6.43 10.91
C LYS A 116 -1.24 5.85 9.65
N VAL A 117 -1.59 6.70 8.70
CA VAL A 117 -2.31 6.32 7.47
C VAL A 117 -1.37 6.10 6.28
N LEU A 118 -0.06 6.05 6.49
CA LEU A 118 0.92 5.86 5.42
C LEU A 118 1.73 4.57 5.62
N GLY A 119 1.94 3.87 4.51
CA GLY A 119 2.71 2.64 4.43
C GLY A 119 3.60 2.63 3.20
N LEU A 120 4.39 1.57 3.06
CA LEU A 120 5.19 1.30 1.87
C LEU A 120 4.44 0.36 0.94
N CYS A 121 4.61 0.55 -0.37
CA CYS A 121 4.15 -0.40 -1.38
C CYS A 121 5.28 -0.73 -2.36
N TYR A 122 5.27 -1.95 -2.89
CA TYR A 122 6.16 -2.36 -3.95
C TYR A 122 5.62 -1.83 -5.29
N VAL A 123 6.49 -1.19 -6.07
CA VAL A 123 6.14 -0.64 -7.38
C VAL A 123 6.68 -1.59 -8.45
N ARG A 124 5.78 -2.30 -9.13
CA ARG A 124 6.12 -3.20 -10.24
C ARG A 124 6.54 -2.47 -11.51
N ASN A 125 6.14 -1.21 -11.67
CA ASN A 125 6.33 -0.49 -12.92
C ASN A 125 7.70 0.21 -12.98
N GLU A 126 8.43 0.00 -14.08
CA GLU A 126 9.79 0.52 -14.29
C GLU A 126 9.82 2.00 -14.76
N GLU A 127 8.70 2.71 -14.72
CA GLU A 127 8.69 4.16 -14.99
C GLU A 127 9.36 4.90 -13.83
N LYS A 128 10.68 4.98 -13.93
CA LYS A 128 11.56 5.76 -13.05
C LYS A 128 11.05 7.21 -13.01
N ASP A 129 10.98 7.77 -11.80
CA ASP A 129 10.64 9.17 -11.47
C ASP A 129 9.16 9.51 -11.21
N VAL A 130 8.35 8.54 -10.78
CA VAL A 130 6.95 8.78 -10.39
C VAL A 130 6.69 8.33 -8.95
N VAL A 131 6.11 9.21 -8.13
CA VAL A 131 5.45 8.79 -6.89
C VAL A 131 4.08 8.29 -7.28
N VAL A 132 3.88 6.97 -7.20
CA VAL A 132 2.59 6.33 -7.50
C VAL A 132 1.70 6.45 -6.26
N LEU A 133 0.56 7.11 -6.42
CA LEU A 133 -0.49 7.09 -5.41
C LEU A 133 -1.59 6.15 -5.90
N GLU A 134 -1.95 5.21 -5.04
CA GLU A 134 -3.13 4.41 -5.24
C GLU A 134 -4.40 5.24 -5.14
N ARG A 135 -5.35 4.96 -6.03
CA ARG A 135 -6.76 5.27 -5.85
C ARG A 135 -7.57 3.98 -5.94
N THR A 136 -8.32 3.67 -4.88
CA THR A 136 -9.27 2.55 -4.86
C THR A 136 -10.67 3.09 -5.09
N GLU A 137 -11.35 2.58 -6.13
CA GLU A 137 -12.78 2.84 -6.37
C GLU A 137 -13.55 1.56 -6.04
N ALA A 138 -14.50 1.64 -5.10
CA ALA A 138 -15.35 0.51 -4.76
C ALA A 138 -16.54 0.45 -5.71
N GLU A 139 -16.64 -0.61 -6.51
CA GLU A 139 -17.83 -0.91 -7.29
C GLU A 139 -18.72 -1.89 -6.49
N VAL A 140 -19.89 -1.42 -6.04
CA VAL A 140 -20.82 -2.23 -5.26
C VAL A 140 -21.71 -3.03 -6.20
N THR A 141 -21.36 -4.30 -6.45
CA THR A 141 -22.32 -5.27 -7.02
C THR A 141 -22.95 -6.10 -5.91
N SER A 142 -24.29 -6.16 -5.84
CA SER A 142 -25.06 -6.93 -4.85
C SER A 142 -26.12 -7.81 -5.56
N PRO A 143 -26.62 -8.94 -4.98
CA PRO A 143 -26.22 -9.63 -3.75
C PRO A 143 -25.81 -11.11 -3.91
N ARG A 144 -24.97 -11.57 -2.95
CA ARG A 144 -24.80 -12.95 -2.44
C ARG A 144 -24.33 -14.05 -3.42
N SER A 145 -23.02 -14.15 -3.60
CA SER A 145 -22.28 -15.44 -3.65
C SER A 145 -20.76 -15.28 -3.84
N SER A 146 -20.24 -14.07 -3.97
CA SER A 146 -18.83 -13.84 -4.28
C SER A 146 -18.26 -12.71 -3.40
N PRO A 147 -17.00 -12.82 -2.95
CA PRO A 147 -16.35 -11.74 -2.22
C PRO A 147 -16.31 -10.46 -3.08
N PRO A 148 -16.37 -9.27 -2.47
CA PRO A 148 -16.36 -8.01 -3.20
C PRO A 148 -15.05 -7.89 -4.00
N THR A 149 -15.18 -7.72 -5.32
CA THR A 149 -14.06 -7.40 -6.21
C THR A 149 -13.85 -5.90 -6.21
N LEU A 150 -12.67 -5.43 -5.81
CA LEU A 150 -12.30 -4.02 -5.92
C LEU A 150 -11.38 -3.80 -7.12
N LEU A 151 -11.72 -2.80 -7.95
CA LEU A 151 -10.91 -2.37 -9.08
C LEU A 151 -9.93 -1.28 -8.63
N TYR A 152 -8.67 -1.53 -8.90
CA TYR A 152 -7.56 -0.65 -8.58
C TYR A 152 -7.22 0.28 -9.73
N GLY A 153 -7.16 1.59 -9.46
CA GLY A 153 -6.60 2.58 -10.34
C GLY A 153 -5.31 3.16 -9.74
N MET A 154 -4.14 2.80 -10.27
CA MET A 154 -2.90 3.50 -9.93
C MET A 154 -2.82 4.81 -10.73
N GLN A 155 -2.88 5.97 -10.05
CA GLN A 155 -2.53 7.24 -10.69
C GLN A 155 -1.06 7.55 -10.41
N SER A 156 -0.25 7.35 -11.45
CA SER A 156 1.12 7.82 -11.50
C SER A 156 1.14 9.34 -11.66
N ARG A 157 1.62 10.10 -10.67
CA ARG A 157 2.00 11.51 -10.88
C ARG A 157 3.51 11.60 -10.98
N ARG A 158 4.02 11.98 -12.16
CA ARG A 158 5.38 12.53 -12.27
C ARG A 158 5.40 13.79 -11.41
N LEU A 159 6.27 13.84 -10.40
CA LEU A 159 6.64 15.11 -9.77
C LEU A 159 7.58 15.85 -10.73
N GLY A 160 7.04 16.23 -11.89
CA GLY A 160 7.59 17.25 -12.75
C GLY A 160 7.05 18.59 -12.27
N ILE A 161 7.95 19.52 -11.99
CA ILE A 161 7.64 20.93 -11.75
C ILE A 161 6.79 21.43 -12.91
N GLN A 162 5.46 21.53 -12.77
CA GLN A 162 4.58 22.53 -13.38
C GLN A 162 3.09 22.20 -13.16
N ASP A 163 2.42 23.21 -12.58
CA ASP A 163 1.01 23.59 -12.65
C ASP A 163 -0.08 22.66 -12.08
N TRP A 164 -0.84 23.28 -11.17
CA TRP A 164 -1.78 22.77 -10.19
C TRP A 164 -3.13 22.33 -10.78
#